data_AF-F0TA40-F1
#
_entry.id   AF-F0TA40-F1
#
_cell.length_a   1.000
_cell.length_b   1.000
_cell.length_c   1.000
_cell.angle_alpha   90.00
_cell.angle_beta   90.00
_cell.angle_gamma   90.00
#
_symmetry.space_group_name_H-M   'P 1'
#
loop_
_entity.id
_entity.type
_entity.pdbx_description
1 polymer ?
#
loop_
_entity_poly.entity_id
_entity_poly.type
_entity_poly.pdbx_seq_one_letter_code
_entity_poly.pdbx_strand_id
1 'polypeptide(L)'
;MFCPNCGAKNPADARFCNQCGTHLTESMNDPTEDPDQDSGLESDTLNSTHEDGETEDSAVHCLICKTGSMHPTIHSGTFGFGTRKMLICNNCGAGFEIKGQKYKFSEISDTTQPLWLRYGHQTLTEAEWIRISEGGVSDEEQKKINREAEALKKQEIAKQKEKDANDFLMGLENGSIPINYSGQSPVILKKDELISIIMENINLQEPRAVRQTNAAYGGPTIRVAKGVSFRMGGASARSESYEEIRVIDNGKLVLTNKRLIFIGTKRTVNIDLRKIMAIVPYKDGIESQRENKQKPEYFTGTDKHTINYTINGRSGTVPIYGNVLKAAIQGLISKLQ
;
A
#
# COMPACT_ATOMS: atom_id res chain seq x y z
N MET A 1 28.66 20.46 -4.07
CA MET A 1 29.13 19.08 -4.33
C MET A 1 28.32 18.45 -5.46
N PHE A 2 28.85 17.45 -6.16
CA PHE A 2 28.08 16.70 -7.16
C PHE A 2 27.56 15.40 -6.56
N CYS A 3 26.33 15.01 -6.91
CA CYS A 3 25.75 13.76 -6.42
C CYS A 3 26.46 12.57 -7.09
N PRO A 4 26.99 11.60 -6.33
CA PRO A 4 27.68 10.43 -6.91
C PRO A 4 26.73 9.48 -7.64
N ASN A 5 25.42 9.59 -7.41
CA ASN A 5 24.42 8.71 -8.02
C ASN A 5 23.87 9.26 -9.35
N CYS A 6 23.62 10.56 -9.45
CA CYS A 6 23.00 11.15 -10.65
C CYS A 6 23.76 12.32 -11.27
N GLY A 7 24.90 12.72 -10.70
CA GLY A 7 25.72 13.83 -11.24
C GLY A 7 25.15 15.23 -11.02
N ALA A 8 23.99 15.38 -10.36
CA ALA A 8 23.40 16.70 -10.12
C ALA A 8 24.26 17.56 -9.18
N LYS A 9 24.42 18.84 -9.52
CA LYS A 9 25.11 19.84 -8.68
C LYS A 9 24.20 20.23 -7.52
N ASN A 10 24.73 20.06 -6.31
CA ASN A 10 24.05 20.36 -5.05
C ASN A 10 24.83 21.42 -4.25
N PRO A 11 24.17 22.21 -3.40
CA PRO A 11 24.82 23.07 -2.39
C PRO A 11 25.84 22.29 -1.55
N ALA A 12 26.85 22.98 -1.01
CA ALA A 12 27.93 22.31 -0.27
C ALA A 12 27.45 21.68 1.05
N ASP A 13 26.42 22.26 1.67
CA ASP A 13 25.78 21.85 2.93
C ASP A 13 24.56 20.92 2.73
N ALA A 14 24.28 20.53 1.49
CA ALA A 14 23.13 19.69 1.18
C ALA A 14 23.35 18.27 1.69
N ARG A 15 22.51 17.81 2.65
CA ARG A 15 22.52 16.43 3.16
C ARG A 15 21.93 15.40 2.20
N PHE A 16 21.15 15.85 1.22
CA PHE A 16 20.49 15.00 0.22
C PHE A 16 20.51 15.67 -1.15
N CYS A 17 20.59 14.86 -2.19
CA CYS A 17 20.53 15.33 -3.57
C CYS A 17 19.14 15.87 -3.90
N ASN A 18 19.07 17.10 -4.37
CA ASN A 18 17.83 17.79 -4.76
C ASN A 18 17.11 17.18 -5.97
N GLN A 19 17.77 16.30 -6.74
CA GLN A 19 17.18 15.65 -7.89
C GLN A 19 16.77 14.19 -7.63
N CYS A 20 17.61 13.39 -6.98
CA CYS A 20 17.34 11.94 -6.82
C CYS A 20 17.17 11.50 -5.36
N GLY A 21 17.35 12.39 -4.38
CA GLY A 21 17.16 12.10 -2.96
C GLY A 21 18.30 11.30 -2.31
N THR A 22 19.36 10.96 -3.03
CA THR A 22 20.55 10.27 -2.47
C THR A 22 21.20 11.10 -1.37
N HIS A 23 21.51 10.48 -0.22
CA HIS A 23 22.21 11.15 0.88
C HIS A 23 23.62 11.57 0.44
N LEU A 24 23.98 12.81 0.73
CA LEU A 24 25.26 13.42 0.43
C LEU A 24 25.96 13.58 1.79
N THR A 25 26.93 12.72 2.08
CA THR A 25 27.62 12.70 3.37
C THR A 25 28.75 13.73 3.42
N GLU A 26 28.75 14.62 4.41
CA GLU A 26 29.88 15.49 4.76
C GLU A 26 30.90 14.75 5.63
N SER A 27 32.00 14.34 5.03
CA SER A 27 33.35 14.22 5.62
C SER A 27 34.26 13.76 4.47
N MET A 28 35.29 14.50 4.05
CA MET A 28 36.53 14.71 4.80
C MET A 28 37.26 15.96 4.27
N ASN A 29 37.58 16.92 5.15
CA ASN A 29 38.89 17.59 5.16
C ASN A 29 39.78 16.65 6.04
N ASP A 30 41.08 16.42 5.85
CA ASP A 30 42.19 17.24 5.36
C ASP A 30 43.40 16.28 5.04
N PRO A 31 44.68 16.71 4.91
CA PRO A 31 45.53 16.40 3.77
C PRO A 31 46.69 15.43 4.11
N THR A 32 47.21 14.70 3.14
CA THR A 32 48.56 14.13 3.25
C THR A 32 49.24 14.12 1.89
N GLU A 33 50.28 14.96 1.77
CA GLU A 33 51.52 14.75 1.00
C GLU A 33 52.00 13.28 1.19
N ASP A 34 52.64 12.55 0.28
CA ASP A 34 53.62 12.80 -0.80
C ASP A 34 53.88 11.39 -1.48
N PRO A 35 54.90 11.13 -2.33
CA PRO A 35 55.13 11.51 -3.73
C PRO A 35 55.17 10.29 -4.70
N ASP A 36 55.35 10.57 -5.99
CA ASP A 36 55.91 9.71 -7.05
C ASP A 36 55.20 8.41 -7.50
N GLN A 37 54.69 8.39 -8.74
CA GLN A 37 55.37 7.73 -9.88
C GLN A 37 54.55 7.80 -11.19
N ASP A 38 55.07 8.62 -12.10
CA ASP A 38 55.35 8.32 -13.52
C ASP A 38 54.57 7.20 -14.23
N SER A 39 53.73 7.59 -15.20
CA SER A 39 53.86 7.09 -16.57
C SER A 39 52.96 7.91 -17.49
N GLY A 40 53.58 8.64 -18.41
CA GLY A 40 52.91 9.55 -19.33
C GLY A 40 52.04 8.90 -20.40
N LEU A 41 51.24 9.74 -21.04
CA LEU A 41 51.01 9.77 -22.49
C LEU A 41 50.36 11.11 -22.85
N GLU A 42 50.80 11.63 -23.98
CA GLU A 42 50.76 13.02 -24.43
C GLU A 42 49.39 13.51 -24.92
N SER A 43 49.30 14.85 -24.93
CA SER A 43 48.54 15.80 -25.78
C SER A 43 47.24 15.32 -26.47
N ASP A 44 46.13 16.04 -26.37
CA ASP A 44 45.99 17.31 -27.07
C ASP A 44 45.07 18.31 -26.36
N THR A 45 45.60 19.50 -26.16
CA THR A 45 44.88 20.74 -25.92
C THR A 45 44.09 21.16 -27.16
N LEU A 46 42.78 21.35 -27.01
CA LEU A 46 42.06 22.39 -27.73
C LEU A 46 41.06 23.06 -26.77
N ASN A 47 41.44 24.25 -26.35
CA ASN A 47 40.54 25.26 -25.79
C ASN A 47 39.35 25.46 -26.73
N SER A 48 38.14 25.43 -26.18
CA SER A 48 37.08 26.31 -26.67
C SER A 48 36.26 26.80 -25.49
N THR A 49 36.46 28.08 -25.23
CA THR A 49 35.60 29.02 -24.52
C THR A 49 34.11 28.66 -24.64
N HIS A 50 33.47 28.45 -23.50
CA HIS A 50 32.01 28.58 -23.39
C HIS A 50 31.66 30.05 -23.56
N GLU A 51 31.39 30.44 -24.80
CA GLU A 51 30.63 31.64 -25.10
C GLU A 51 29.16 31.35 -24.81
N ASP A 52 28.58 32.20 -23.96
CA ASP A 52 27.14 32.34 -23.79
C ASP A 52 26.53 32.70 -25.16
N GLY A 53 26.00 31.68 -25.84
CA GLY A 53 25.46 31.77 -27.19
C GLY A 53 23.94 31.89 -27.19
N GLU A 54 23.48 33.02 -27.72
CA GLU A 54 22.12 33.49 -27.83
C GLU A 54 21.18 32.54 -28.59
N THR A 55 19.94 32.44 -28.08
CA THR A 55 18.81 31.70 -28.66
C THR A 55 18.24 32.40 -29.91
N GLU A 56 19.00 32.45 -31.01
CA GLU A 56 18.55 33.12 -32.26
C GLU A 56 18.24 32.13 -33.42
N ASP A 57 18.69 30.88 -33.36
CA ASP A 57 18.66 29.96 -34.52
C ASP A 57 17.35 29.12 -34.63
N SER A 58 16.62 28.93 -33.51
CA SER A 58 15.36 28.16 -33.49
C SER A 58 14.19 28.86 -34.18
N ALA A 59 14.25 30.18 -34.33
CA ALA A 59 13.23 30.99 -34.99
C ALA A 59 13.25 30.88 -36.53
N VAL A 60 14.28 30.27 -37.11
CA VAL A 60 14.46 30.23 -38.58
C VAL A 60 13.72 29.07 -39.23
N HIS A 61 13.47 27.96 -38.52
CA HIS A 61 12.85 26.75 -39.05
C HIS A 61 11.45 26.50 -38.47
N CYS A 62 10.54 26.00 -39.30
CA CYS A 62 9.17 25.73 -38.90
C CYS A 62 9.05 24.50 -38.01
N LEU A 63 8.50 24.68 -36.81
CA LEU A 63 8.27 23.62 -35.82
C LEU A 63 7.20 22.60 -36.25
N ILE A 64 6.44 22.86 -37.32
CA ILE A 64 5.43 21.94 -37.84
C ILE A 64 5.99 21.08 -38.98
N CYS A 65 6.53 21.70 -40.04
CA CYS A 65 7.00 20.96 -41.22
C CYS A 65 8.51 20.74 -41.29
N LYS A 66 9.29 21.32 -40.36
CA LYS A 66 10.76 21.24 -40.24
C LYS A 66 11.58 21.72 -41.44
N THR A 67 10.92 22.09 -42.53
CA THR A 67 11.52 22.38 -43.83
C THR A 67 11.29 23.81 -44.28
N GLY A 68 10.19 24.43 -43.83
CA GLY A 68 9.91 25.84 -44.12
C GLY A 68 10.53 26.78 -43.12
N SER A 69 10.65 28.05 -43.50
CA SER A 69 11.14 29.12 -42.62
C SER A 69 9.99 29.92 -42.02
N MET A 70 10.17 30.42 -40.80
CA MET A 70 9.18 31.23 -40.10
C MET A 70 9.41 32.71 -40.38
N HIS A 71 8.35 33.44 -40.74
CA HIS A 71 8.41 34.86 -41.02
C HIS A 71 7.50 35.66 -40.07
N PRO A 72 7.98 36.77 -39.47
CA PRO A 72 7.17 37.61 -38.62
C PRO A 72 6.17 38.45 -39.43
N THR A 73 4.91 38.42 -39.03
CA THR A 73 3.81 39.16 -39.66
C THR A 73 2.99 39.90 -38.59
N ILE A 74 2.44 41.07 -38.92
CA ILE A 74 1.55 41.83 -38.04
C ILE A 74 0.15 41.82 -38.64
N HIS A 75 -0.83 41.30 -37.90
CA HIS A 75 -2.24 41.35 -38.29
C HIS A 75 -2.98 42.40 -37.47
N SER A 76 -3.75 43.26 -38.14
CA SER A 76 -4.70 44.17 -37.49
C SER A 76 -5.87 43.38 -36.91
N GLY A 77 -6.24 43.67 -35.67
CA GLY A 77 -7.41 43.07 -35.01
C GLY A 77 -8.71 43.38 -35.74
N THR A 78 -9.76 42.61 -35.42
CA THR A 78 -11.11 42.85 -35.93
C THR A 78 -11.57 44.24 -35.52
N PHE A 79 -12.01 45.07 -36.47
CA PHE A 79 -12.42 46.47 -36.28
C PHE A 79 -11.31 47.45 -35.84
N GLY A 80 -10.04 47.16 -36.12
CA GLY A 80 -8.94 48.10 -35.87
C GLY A 80 -8.51 48.21 -34.41
N PHE A 81 -9.05 47.36 -33.52
CA PHE A 81 -8.64 47.29 -32.13
C PHE A 81 -7.53 46.24 -31.94
N GLY A 82 -6.31 46.74 -31.69
CA GLY A 82 -5.14 45.93 -31.37
C GLY A 82 -4.41 45.34 -32.59
N THR A 83 -3.11 45.07 -32.41
CA THR A 83 -2.26 44.38 -33.39
C THR A 83 -1.78 43.06 -32.81
N ARG A 84 -1.79 41.99 -33.61
CA ARG A 84 -1.27 40.68 -33.23
C ARG A 84 0.02 40.40 -33.98
N LYS A 85 1.09 40.06 -33.25
CA LYS A 85 2.36 39.61 -33.83
C LYS A 85 2.27 38.10 -34.06
N MET A 86 2.55 37.69 -35.29
CA MET A 86 2.44 36.31 -35.76
C MET A 86 3.79 35.84 -36.32
N LEU A 87 4.07 34.55 -36.23
CA LEU A 87 5.12 33.86 -36.99
C LEU A 87 4.45 32.89 -37.96
N ILE A 88 4.64 33.07 -39.27
CA ILE A 88 3.97 32.26 -40.31
C ILE A 88 5.02 31.52 -41.14
N CYS A 89 4.84 30.21 -41.29
CA CYS A 89 5.69 29.37 -42.12
C CYS A 89 5.39 29.56 -43.61
N ASN A 90 6.42 29.81 -44.42
CA ASN A 90 6.28 29.93 -45.88
C ASN A 90 5.97 28.61 -46.61
N ASN A 91 6.25 27.45 -46.01
CA ASN A 91 6.07 26.15 -46.64
C ASN A 91 4.71 25.52 -46.30
N CYS A 92 4.42 25.34 -45.00
CA CYS A 92 3.20 24.64 -44.56
C CYS A 92 2.07 25.57 -44.08
N GLY A 93 2.32 26.89 -44.03
CA GLY A 93 1.33 27.87 -43.56
C GLY A 93 1.04 27.83 -42.06
N ALA A 94 1.81 27.08 -41.26
CA ALA A 94 1.66 27.10 -39.81
C ALA A 94 1.91 28.51 -39.24
N GLY A 95 0.94 29.04 -38.50
CA GLY A 95 0.95 30.37 -37.92
C GLY A 95 0.86 30.33 -36.40
N PHE A 96 1.78 31.02 -35.73
CA PHE A 96 1.84 31.12 -34.27
C PHE A 96 1.70 32.58 -33.82
N GLU A 97 0.68 32.85 -33.00
CA GLU A 97 0.49 34.15 -32.37
C GLU A 97 1.39 34.29 -31.13
N ILE A 98 2.21 35.34 -31.10
CA ILE A 98 3.13 35.62 -29.98
C ILE A 98 2.33 36.22 -28.81
N LYS A 99 2.39 35.56 -27.65
CA LYS A 99 1.73 35.93 -26.39
C LYS A 99 2.75 36.02 -25.26
N GLY A 100 3.51 37.11 -25.22
CA GLY A 100 4.64 37.25 -24.28
C GLY A 100 5.74 36.24 -24.62
N GLN A 101 6.10 35.36 -23.68
CA GLN A 101 7.08 34.27 -23.88
C GLN A 101 6.44 32.95 -24.36
N LYS A 102 5.16 32.98 -24.77
CA LYS A 102 4.41 31.81 -25.24
C LYS A 102 3.90 32.04 -26.65
N TYR A 103 3.61 30.95 -27.33
CA TYR A 103 3.11 30.95 -28.70
C TYR A 103 1.78 30.20 -28.75
N LYS A 104 0.78 30.82 -29.37
CA LYS A 104 -0.51 30.21 -29.62
C LYS A 104 -0.57 29.72 -31.06
N PHE A 105 -0.74 28.42 -31.27
CA PHE A 105 -0.89 27.87 -32.62
C PHE A 105 -2.26 28.22 -33.18
N SER A 106 -2.31 29.10 -34.17
CA SER A 106 -3.53 29.80 -34.57
C SER A 106 -3.94 29.53 -36.00
N GLU A 107 -3.02 29.12 -36.87
CA GLU A 107 -3.28 28.94 -38.30
C GLU A 107 -2.48 27.76 -38.85
N ILE A 108 -3.05 27.04 -39.83
CA ILE A 108 -2.34 26.06 -40.67
C ILE A 108 -3.14 25.87 -41.97
N SER A 109 -2.46 25.56 -43.07
CA SER A 109 -3.13 25.28 -44.35
C SER A 109 -3.93 23.98 -44.34
N ASP A 110 -3.45 22.94 -43.64
CA ASP A 110 -4.09 21.64 -43.50
C ASP A 110 -4.52 21.40 -42.05
N THR A 111 -5.80 21.65 -41.77
CA THR A 111 -6.38 21.47 -40.43
C THR A 111 -6.60 20.01 -40.05
N THR A 112 -6.30 19.06 -40.95
CA THR A 112 -6.36 17.62 -40.62
C THR A 112 -5.06 17.12 -40.00
N GLN A 113 -4.01 17.94 -39.99
CA GLN A 113 -2.73 17.62 -39.37
C GLN A 113 -2.90 17.23 -37.89
N PRO A 114 -2.34 16.08 -37.43
CA PRO A 114 -2.49 15.62 -36.05
C PRO A 114 -2.07 16.64 -35.00
N LEU A 115 -1.01 17.42 -35.25
CA LEU A 115 -0.56 18.47 -34.35
C LEU A 115 -1.57 19.62 -34.22
N TRP A 116 -2.25 19.97 -35.31
CA TRP A 116 -3.32 20.98 -35.28
C TRP A 116 -4.54 20.46 -34.53
N LEU A 117 -4.95 19.21 -34.76
CA LEU A 117 -6.07 18.61 -34.04
C LEU A 117 -5.81 18.53 -32.52
N ARG A 118 -4.57 18.29 -32.11
CA ARG A 118 -4.18 18.13 -30.69
C ARG A 118 -3.90 19.45 -29.98
N TYR A 119 -3.21 20.39 -30.63
CA TYR A 119 -2.71 21.62 -30.01
C TYR A 119 -3.21 22.92 -30.68
N GLY A 120 -4.08 22.81 -31.68
CA GLY A 120 -4.71 23.97 -32.32
C GLY A 120 -5.37 24.87 -31.30
N HIS A 121 -5.11 26.16 -31.44
CA HIS A 121 -5.53 27.24 -30.54
C HIS A 121 -4.99 27.17 -29.10
N GLN A 122 -4.14 26.20 -28.76
CA GLN A 122 -3.46 26.16 -27.46
C GLN A 122 -2.28 27.12 -27.42
N THR A 123 -1.99 27.63 -26.22
CA THR A 123 -0.87 28.53 -25.96
C THR A 123 0.19 27.80 -25.16
N LEU A 124 1.34 27.53 -25.78
CA LEU A 124 2.42 26.74 -25.21
C LEU A 124 3.71 27.55 -25.17
N THR A 125 4.63 27.17 -24.29
CA THR A 125 5.98 27.73 -24.23
C THR A 125 6.82 27.32 -25.46
N GLU A 126 7.91 28.02 -25.71
CA GLU A 126 8.85 27.66 -26.78
C GLU A 126 9.40 26.24 -26.60
N ALA A 127 9.83 25.91 -25.39
CA ALA A 127 10.35 24.59 -25.05
C ALA A 127 9.32 23.48 -25.27
N GLU A 128 8.04 23.74 -25.00
CA GLU A 128 6.95 22.80 -25.32
C GLU A 128 6.82 22.62 -26.84
N TRP A 129 6.85 23.69 -27.62
CA TRP A 129 6.73 23.60 -29.08
C TRP A 129 7.92 22.88 -29.73
N ILE A 130 9.15 23.14 -29.30
CA ILE A 130 10.34 22.43 -29.76
C ILE A 130 10.19 20.94 -29.46
N ARG A 131 9.88 20.58 -28.21
CA ARG A 131 9.72 19.18 -27.81
C ARG A 131 8.57 18.48 -28.55
N ILE A 132 7.45 19.16 -28.78
CA ILE A 132 6.33 18.62 -29.57
C ILE A 132 6.75 18.40 -31.02
N SER A 133 7.51 19.32 -31.62
CA SER A 133 8.01 19.18 -32.99
C SER A 133 8.94 17.98 -33.15
N GLU A 134 9.67 17.61 -32.09
CA GLU A 134 10.55 16.45 -32.04
C GLU A 134 9.82 15.13 -31.76
N GLY A 135 8.50 15.16 -31.56
CA GLY A 135 7.67 13.99 -31.31
C GLY A 135 7.28 13.79 -29.84
N GLY A 136 7.62 14.73 -28.96
CA GLY A 136 7.19 14.75 -27.56
C GLY A 136 5.79 15.35 -27.36
N VAL A 137 5.48 15.73 -26.12
CA VAL A 137 4.17 16.28 -25.72
C VAL A 137 4.30 17.53 -24.84
N SER A 138 3.20 18.26 -24.66
CA SER A 138 3.13 19.40 -23.74
C SER A 138 3.32 18.98 -22.28
N ASP A 139 3.64 19.93 -21.40
CA ASP A 139 3.84 19.62 -19.97
C ASP A 139 2.54 19.12 -19.32
N GLU A 140 1.41 19.69 -19.72
CA GLU A 140 0.10 19.28 -19.21
C GLU A 140 -0.23 17.84 -19.62
N GLU A 141 0.06 17.49 -20.87
CA GLU A 141 -0.17 16.15 -21.38
C GLU A 141 0.80 15.13 -20.79
N GLN A 142 2.08 15.48 -20.65
CA GLN A 142 3.06 14.63 -19.98
C GLN A 142 2.62 14.32 -18.55
N LYS A 143 2.05 15.30 -17.82
CA LYS A 143 1.51 15.09 -16.47
C LYS A 143 0.32 14.13 -16.47
N LYS A 144 -0.57 14.19 -17.46
CA LYS A 144 -1.70 13.25 -17.58
C LYS A 144 -1.21 11.83 -17.82
N ILE A 145 -0.31 11.66 -18.79
CA ILE A 145 0.32 10.37 -19.11
C ILE A 145 1.02 9.79 -17.88
N ASN A 146 1.81 10.59 -17.17
CA ASN A 146 2.52 10.11 -15.97
C ASN A 146 1.55 9.67 -14.87
N ARG A 147 0.48 10.43 -14.60
CA ARG A 147 -0.54 10.07 -13.61
C ARG A 147 -1.28 8.78 -13.98
N GLU A 148 -1.62 8.62 -15.26
CA GLU A 148 -2.26 7.41 -15.76
C GLU A 148 -1.33 6.20 -15.66
N ALA A 149 -0.05 6.36 -16.01
CA ALA A 149 0.96 5.31 -15.87
C ALA A 149 1.17 4.91 -14.39
N GLU A 150 1.24 5.88 -13.48
CA GLU A 150 1.33 5.63 -12.04
C GLU A 150 0.09 4.90 -11.50
N ALA A 151 -1.10 5.31 -11.92
CA ALA A 151 -2.35 4.67 -11.53
C ALA A 151 -2.42 3.22 -12.02
N LEU A 152 -2.03 2.97 -13.27
CA LEU A 152 -1.99 1.62 -13.86
C LEU A 152 -0.99 0.72 -13.12
N LYS A 153 0.22 1.22 -12.87
CA LYS A 153 1.25 0.50 -12.11
C LYS A 153 0.77 0.16 -10.69
N LYS A 154 0.09 1.10 -10.02
CA LYS A 154 -0.49 0.87 -8.68
C LYS A 154 -1.57 -0.22 -8.71
N GLN A 155 -2.41 -0.22 -9.74
CA GLN A 155 -3.44 -1.24 -9.93
C GLN A 155 -2.84 -2.63 -10.15
N GLU A 156 -1.81 -2.74 -10.98
CA GLU A 156 -1.12 -4.00 -11.25
C GLU A 156 -0.45 -4.57 -9.99
N ILE A 157 0.23 -3.72 -9.21
CA ILE A 157 0.82 -4.11 -7.93
C ILE A 157 -0.26 -4.60 -6.95
N ALA A 158 -1.42 -3.93 -6.88
CA ALA A 158 -2.52 -4.33 -6.00
C ALA A 158 -3.09 -5.70 -6.42
N LYS A 159 -3.32 -5.92 -7.71
CA LYS A 159 -3.79 -7.18 -8.27
C LYS A 159 -2.80 -8.33 -8.01
N GLN A 160 -1.50 -8.05 -8.13
CA GLN A 160 -0.48 -9.04 -7.82
C GLN A 160 -0.45 -9.40 -6.34
N LYS A 161 -0.55 -8.42 -5.43
CA LYS A 161 -0.60 -8.66 -3.98
C LYS A 161 -1.82 -9.50 -3.58
N GLU A 162 -2.98 -9.21 -4.18
CA GLU A 162 -4.21 -9.98 -3.95
C GLU A 162 -4.06 -11.44 -4.41
N LYS A 163 -3.48 -11.65 -5.60
CA LYS A 163 -3.17 -13.00 -6.10
C LYS A 163 -2.23 -13.74 -5.15
N ASP A 164 -1.12 -13.11 -4.75
CA ASP A 164 -0.13 -13.72 -3.86
C ASP A 164 -0.75 -14.06 -2.48
N ALA A 165 -1.67 -13.24 -1.96
CA ALA A 165 -2.40 -13.51 -0.73
C ALA A 165 -3.40 -14.66 -0.86
N ASN A 166 -4.10 -14.77 -2.00
CA ASN A 166 -5.00 -15.88 -2.27
C ASN A 166 -4.23 -17.21 -2.44
N ASP A 167 -3.13 -17.19 -3.20
CA ASP A 167 -2.24 -18.35 -3.36
C ASP A 167 -1.68 -18.80 -1.99
N PHE A 168 -1.36 -17.84 -1.10
CA PHE A 168 -0.97 -18.14 0.27
C PHE A 168 -2.05 -18.84 1.08
N LEU A 169 -3.26 -18.28 1.11
CA LEU A 169 -4.36 -18.88 1.85
C LEU A 169 -4.70 -20.28 1.35
N MET A 170 -4.75 -20.47 0.03
CA MET A 170 -4.98 -21.78 -0.57
C MET A 170 -3.85 -22.77 -0.26
N GLY A 171 -2.60 -22.30 -0.32
CA GLY A 171 -1.42 -23.09 0.01
C GLY A 171 -1.32 -23.47 1.49
N LEU A 172 -1.85 -22.64 2.39
CA LEU A 172 -2.02 -22.99 3.79
C LEU A 172 -3.13 -24.02 3.97
N GLU A 173 -4.30 -23.82 3.38
CA GLU A 173 -5.48 -24.68 3.56
C GLU A 173 -5.24 -26.11 3.06
N ASN A 174 -4.53 -26.27 1.96
CA ASN A 174 -4.17 -27.60 1.44
C ASN A 174 -2.92 -28.20 2.11
N GLY A 175 -2.21 -27.43 2.95
CA GLY A 175 -0.98 -27.83 3.62
C GLY A 175 0.28 -27.84 2.73
N SER A 176 0.25 -27.33 1.50
CA SER A 176 1.44 -27.26 0.63
C SER A 176 2.51 -26.30 1.18
N ILE A 177 2.11 -25.27 1.91
CA ILE A 177 3.01 -24.33 2.59
C ILE A 177 3.22 -24.79 4.04
N PRO A 178 4.43 -25.22 4.41
CA PRO A 178 4.71 -25.59 5.80
C PRO A 178 4.80 -24.35 6.69
N ILE A 179 4.11 -24.39 7.83
CA ILE A 179 4.28 -23.40 8.91
C ILE A 179 5.01 -24.12 10.05
N ASN A 180 6.29 -23.80 10.22
CA ASN A 180 7.13 -24.37 11.27
C ASN A 180 7.68 -23.26 12.16
N TYR A 181 7.63 -23.46 13.46
CA TYR A 181 8.23 -22.58 14.45
C TYR A 181 9.60 -23.12 14.87
N SER A 182 10.62 -22.26 14.90
CA SER A 182 12.02 -22.63 15.20
C SER A 182 12.50 -22.25 16.61
N GLY A 183 11.62 -21.76 17.49
CA GLY A 183 11.98 -21.36 18.84
C GLY A 183 11.75 -22.45 19.90
N GLN A 184 11.91 -22.07 21.17
CA GLN A 184 11.67 -22.96 22.30
C GLN A 184 10.18 -23.31 22.46
N SER A 185 9.91 -24.58 22.78
CA SER A 185 8.55 -25.07 22.98
C SER A 185 8.01 -24.66 24.36
N PRO A 186 6.85 -23.99 24.45
CA PRO A 186 6.17 -23.71 25.71
C PRO A 186 5.39 -24.93 26.24
N VAL A 187 5.33 -26.02 25.47
CA VAL A 187 4.58 -27.25 25.79
C VAL A 187 5.46 -28.48 25.66
N ILE A 188 5.10 -29.54 26.39
CA ILE A 188 5.70 -30.86 26.16
C ILE A 188 5.10 -31.44 24.88
N LEU A 189 5.97 -31.65 23.89
CA LEU A 189 5.63 -32.23 22.60
C LEU A 189 5.60 -33.76 22.69
N LYS A 190 4.59 -34.38 22.07
CA LYS A 190 4.52 -35.82 21.91
C LYS A 190 5.48 -36.28 20.79
N LYS A 191 5.66 -37.59 20.67
CA LYS A 191 6.41 -38.19 19.56
C LYS A 191 5.89 -37.66 18.22
N ASP A 192 6.80 -37.23 17.34
CA ASP A 192 6.52 -36.68 16.00
C ASP A 192 5.57 -35.46 16.00
N GLU A 193 5.55 -34.70 17.10
CA GLU A 193 4.80 -33.45 17.20
C GLU A 193 5.72 -32.23 17.05
N LEU A 194 5.34 -31.30 16.18
CA LEU A 194 6.09 -30.09 15.87
C LEU A 194 5.18 -28.87 16.06
N ILE A 195 5.77 -27.77 16.55
CA ILE A 195 5.05 -26.50 16.69
C ILE A 195 4.98 -25.81 15.32
N SER A 196 3.78 -25.36 14.98
CA SER A 196 3.54 -24.51 13.81
C SER A 196 3.49 -23.04 14.20
N ILE A 197 2.67 -22.68 15.20
CA ILE A 197 2.44 -21.27 15.57
C ILE A 197 2.38 -21.15 17.10
N ILE A 198 2.95 -20.07 17.64
CA ILE A 198 2.72 -19.62 19.02
C ILE A 198 2.17 -18.20 18.97
N MET A 199 1.08 -17.97 19.68
CA MET A 199 0.46 -16.65 19.84
C MET A 199 0.32 -16.34 21.33
N GLU A 200 0.82 -15.18 21.74
CA GLU A 200 0.74 -14.65 23.10
C GLU A 200 -0.51 -13.78 23.31
N ASN A 201 -0.94 -13.59 24.55
CA ASN A 201 -2.05 -12.69 24.92
C ASN A 201 -3.39 -12.96 24.21
N ILE A 202 -3.68 -14.22 23.89
CA ILE A 202 -4.94 -14.66 23.30
C ILE A 202 -6.01 -14.77 24.38
N ASN A 203 -7.20 -14.25 24.09
CA ASN A 203 -8.37 -14.41 24.93
C ASN A 203 -9.07 -15.72 24.61
N LEU A 204 -9.37 -16.51 25.64
CA LEU A 204 -10.30 -17.62 25.56
C LEU A 204 -11.69 -17.14 25.99
N GLN A 205 -12.70 -17.34 25.14
CA GLN A 205 -14.08 -16.96 25.43
C GLN A 205 -15.04 -18.14 25.25
N GLU A 206 -16.11 -18.15 26.04
CA GLU A 206 -17.18 -19.15 25.96
C GLU A 206 -18.56 -18.50 26.17
N PRO A 207 -19.63 -19.04 25.58
CA PRO A 207 -21.00 -18.62 25.88
C PRO A 207 -21.35 -18.91 27.34
N ARG A 208 -21.70 -17.87 28.10
CA ARG A 208 -22.20 -17.99 29.48
C ARG A 208 -23.60 -17.41 29.59
N ALA A 209 -24.48 -18.17 30.24
CA ALA A 209 -25.80 -17.69 30.60
C ALA A 209 -25.68 -16.59 31.66
N VAL A 210 -26.23 -15.42 31.36
CA VAL A 210 -26.30 -14.29 32.29
C VAL A 210 -27.68 -14.27 32.89
N ARG A 211 -27.79 -14.27 34.22
CA ARG A 211 -29.07 -14.17 34.92
C ARG A 211 -29.29 -12.71 35.32
N GLN A 212 -30.23 -12.03 34.68
CA GLN A 212 -30.75 -10.77 35.21
C GLN A 212 -31.88 -11.10 36.18
N THR A 213 -31.62 -10.93 37.48
CA THR A 213 -32.68 -11.02 38.49
C THR A 213 -33.23 -9.61 38.71
N ASN A 214 -34.34 -9.28 38.06
CA ASN A 214 -35.08 -8.07 38.41
C ASN A 214 -35.66 -8.28 39.80
N ALA A 215 -35.06 -7.64 40.81
CA ALA A 215 -35.50 -7.74 42.19
C ALA A 215 -36.91 -7.14 42.31
N ALA A 216 -37.89 -8.02 42.42
CA ALA A 216 -39.23 -7.66 42.84
C ALA A 216 -39.18 -7.25 44.32
N TYR A 217 -39.36 -5.95 44.60
CA TYR A 217 -39.59 -5.47 45.96
C TYR A 217 -40.90 -6.08 46.48
N GLY A 218 -40.79 -7.06 47.39
CA GLY A 218 -41.94 -7.65 48.08
C GLY A 218 -42.44 -6.68 49.13
N GLY A 219 -43.64 -6.13 48.94
CA GLY A 219 -44.23 -5.14 49.84
C GLY A 219 -44.39 -5.64 51.29
N PRO A 220 -44.54 -4.72 52.26
CA PRO A 220 -44.65 -5.07 53.67
C PRO A 220 -45.87 -5.95 53.96
N THR A 221 -45.68 -6.96 54.83
CA THR A 221 -46.78 -7.82 55.28
C THR A 221 -47.45 -7.19 56.50
N ILE A 222 -48.66 -6.67 56.33
CA ILE A 222 -49.44 -6.12 57.46
C ILE A 222 -50.30 -7.23 58.06
N ARG A 223 -50.11 -7.53 59.35
CA ARG A 223 -50.94 -8.50 60.10
C ARG A 223 -52.19 -7.80 60.61
N VAL A 224 -53.36 -8.34 60.29
CA VAL A 224 -54.64 -7.77 60.74
C VAL A 224 -55.26 -8.57 61.90
N ALA A 225 -54.90 -9.86 62.07
CA ALA A 225 -55.22 -10.68 63.26
C ALA A 225 -54.40 -11.99 63.29
N LYS A 226 -54.47 -12.76 64.41
CA LYS A 226 -53.92 -14.14 64.47
C LYS A 226 -54.68 -15.04 63.49
N GLY A 227 -54.00 -15.48 62.43
CA GLY A 227 -54.50 -16.48 61.48
C GLY A 227 -54.96 -15.96 60.12
N VAL A 228 -54.94 -14.64 59.87
CA VAL A 228 -55.31 -14.07 58.56
C VAL A 228 -54.28 -13.01 58.14
N SER A 229 -53.63 -13.22 56.99
CA SER A 229 -52.69 -12.27 56.38
C SER A 229 -53.09 -11.97 54.94
N PHE A 230 -53.19 -10.69 54.58
CA PHE A 230 -53.28 -10.27 53.17
C PHE A 230 -51.87 -10.05 52.63
N ARG A 231 -51.50 -10.78 51.57
CA ARG A 231 -50.26 -10.56 50.81
C ARG A 231 -50.58 -9.60 49.66
N MET A 232 -50.11 -8.36 49.75
CA MET A 232 -50.22 -7.39 48.67
C MET A 232 -48.98 -7.52 47.78
N GLY A 233 -49.12 -8.17 46.61
CA GLY A 233 -48.14 -8.13 45.51
C GLY A 233 -46.75 -8.71 45.79
N GLY A 234 -46.56 -10.01 45.50
CA GLY A 234 -45.23 -10.53 45.21
C GLY A 234 -45.00 -10.46 43.70
N ALA A 235 -44.18 -9.53 43.21
CA ALA A 235 -43.69 -9.66 41.85
C ALA A 235 -42.79 -10.91 41.79
N SER A 236 -43.05 -11.80 40.86
CA SER A 236 -42.17 -12.93 40.58
C SER A 236 -40.97 -12.37 39.81
N ALA A 237 -39.77 -12.45 40.41
CA ALA A 237 -38.54 -12.19 39.68
C ALA A 237 -38.38 -13.29 38.62
N ARG A 238 -38.80 -13.02 37.38
CA ARG A 238 -38.53 -13.89 36.24
C ARG A 238 -37.07 -13.66 35.84
N SER A 239 -36.19 -14.57 36.23
CA SER A 239 -34.83 -14.58 35.71
C SER A 239 -34.90 -15.00 34.24
N GLU A 240 -34.68 -14.06 33.32
CA GLU A 240 -34.44 -14.38 31.91
C GLU A 240 -32.93 -14.59 31.75
N SER A 241 -32.54 -15.77 31.26
CA SER A 241 -31.15 -16.06 30.93
C SER A 241 -30.93 -15.92 29.43
N TYR A 242 -30.07 -14.99 29.03
CA TYR A 242 -29.54 -14.93 27.67
C TYR A 242 -28.04 -15.29 27.69
N GLU A 243 -27.53 -15.86 26.60
CA GLU A 243 -26.12 -16.23 26.51
C GLU A 243 -25.29 -15.03 26.02
N GLU A 244 -24.26 -14.67 26.79
CA GLU A 244 -23.23 -13.71 26.39
C GLU A 244 -21.91 -14.44 26.19
N ILE A 245 -21.17 -14.10 25.13
CA ILE A 245 -19.79 -14.54 24.95
C ILE A 245 -18.93 -13.76 25.96
N ARG A 246 -18.25 -14.47 26.87
CA ARG A 246 -17.42 -13.84 27.90
C ARG A 246 -16.00 -14.34 27.84
N VAL A 247 -15.04 -13.42 27.97
CA VAL A 247 -13.63 -13.75 28.19
C VAL A 247 -13.52 -14.49 29.53
N ILE A 248 -13.08 -15.74 29.48
CA ILE A 248 -12.92 -16.60 30.66
C ILE A 248 -11.46 -16.67 31.12
N ASP A 249 -10.50 -16.48 30.21
CA ASP A 249 -9.07 -16.46 30.51
C ASP A 249 -8.28 -15.73 29.40
N ASN A 250 -7.05 -15.37 29.69
CA ASN A 250 -6.08 -14.85 28.73
C ASN A 250 -4.76 -15.62 28.87
N GLY A 251 -4.10 -15.90 27.75
CA GLY A 251 -2.89 -16.71 27.76
C GLY A 251 -2.30 -16.97 26.38
N LYS A 252 -1.59 -18.09 26.27
CA LYS A 252 -0.91 -18.51 25.04
C LYS A 252 -1.78 -19.47 24.25
N LEU A 253 -1.84 -19.29 22.93
CA LEU A 253 -2.38 -20.27 22.01
C LEU A 253 -1.26 -20.86 21.16
N VAL A 254 -1.11 -22.17 21.22
CA VAL A 254 -0.06 -22.94 20.55
C VAL A 254 -0.72 -23.90 19.56
N LEU A 255 -0.42 -23.72 18.28
CA LEU A 255 -0.81 -24.65 17.23
C LEU A 255 0.38 -25.56 16.91
N THR A 256 0.16 -26.87 17.01
CA THR A 256 1.09 -27.91 16.56
C THR A 256 0.50 -28.66 15.38
N ASN A 257 1.29 -29.50 14.74
CA ASN A 257 0.79 -30.42 13.71
C ASN A 257 -0.23 -31.45 14.21
N LYS A 258 -0.49 -31.56 15.52
CA LYS A 258 -1.45 -32.52 16.10
C LYS A 258 -2.51 -31.89 16.99
N ARG A 259 -2.24 -30.73 17.60
CA ARG A 259 -3.09 -30.13 18.65
C ARG A 259 -3.17 -28.61 18.52
N LEU A 260 -4.30 -28.06 18.94
CA LEU A 260 -4.46 -26.65 19.31
C LEU A 260 -4.53 -26.57 20.83
N ILE A 261 -3.57 -25.90 21.45
CA ILE A 261 -3.37 -25.88 22.91
C ILE A 261 -3.44 -24.45 23.40
N PHE A 262 -4.36 -24.18 24.32
CA PHE A 262 -4.43 -22.93 25.06
C PHE A 262 -3.89 -23.11 26.47
N ILE A 263 -3.00 -22.22 26.89
CA ILE A 263 -2.41 -22.17 28.24
C ILE A 263 -2.68 -20.79 28.80
N GLY A 264 -3.74 -20.68 29.60
CA GLY A 264 -4.08 -19.47 30.33
C GLY A 264 -3.69 -19.54 31.80
N THR A 265 -4.02 -18.48 32.52
CA THR A 265 -3.74 -18.36 33.96
C THR A 265 -4.66 -19.23 34.82
N LYS A 266 -5.85 -19.57 34.31
CA LYS A 266 -6.94 -20.27 35.02
C LYS A 266 -7.40 -21.54 34.31
N ARG A 267 -7.19 -21.63 33.00
CA ARG A 267 -7.70 -22.69 32.14
C ARG A 267 -6.62 -23.16 31.17
N THR A 268 -6.59 -24.46 30.96
CA THR A 268 -5.85 -25.10 29.88
C THR A 268 -6.85 -25.80 28.98
N VAL A 269 -6.76 -25.55 27.68
CA VAL A 269 -7.56 -26.26 26.67
C VAL A 269 -6.59 -27.02 25.78
N ASN A 270 -6.89 -28.29 25.53
CA ASN A 270 -6.11 -29.12 24.63
C ASN A 270 -7.07 -29.78 23.63
N ILE A 271 -6.98 -29.35 22.38
CA ILE A 271 -7.84 -29.81 21.29
C ILE A 271 -6.99 -30.64 20.34
N ASP A 272 -7.29 -31.94 20.22
CA ASP A 272 -6.75 -32.76 19.13
C ASP A 272 -7.36 -32.26 17.82
N LEU A 273 -6.52 -31.93 16.83
CA LEU A 273 -7.01 -31.34 15.57
C LEU A 273 -8.00 -32.27 14.86
N ARG A 274 -7.90 -33.58 15.04
CA ARG A 274 -8.83 -34.57 14.44
C ARG A 274 -10.24 -34.52 15.02
N LYS A 275 -10.41 -33.91 16.19
CA LYS A 275 -11.71 -33.76 16.87
C LYS A 275 -12.40 -32.44 16.55
N ILE A 276 -11.76 -31.56 15.78
CA ILE A 276 -12.35 -30.30 15.36
C ILE A 276 -13.38 -30.59 14.27
N MET A 277 -14.63 -30.23 14.53
CA MET A 277 -15.75 -30.43 13.59
C MET A 277 -15.93 -29.20 12.68
N ALA A 278 -15.78 -28.00 13.25
CA ALA A 278 -15.91 -26.76 12.50
C ALA A 278 -15.01 -25.66 13.08
N ILE A 279 -14.55 -24.79 12.19
CA ILE A 279 -13.83 -23.56 12.51
C ILE A 279 -14.52 -22.40 11.80
N VAL A 280 -14.99 -21.43 12.57
CA VAL A 280 -15.56 -20.18 12.04
C VAL A 280 -14.54 -19.07 12.21
N PRO A 281 -14.07 -18.44 11.12
CA PRO A 281 -13.08 -17.38 11.20
C PRO A 281 -13.74 -16.02 11.49
N TYR A 282 -13.08 -15.21 12.32
CA TYR A 282 -13.39 -13.81 12.57
C TYR A 282 -12.19 -12.93 12.23
N LYS A 283 -12.36 -11.60 12.27
CA LYS A 283 -11.24 -10.69 12.01
C LYS A 283 -10.10 -10.90 13.00
N ASP A 284 -10.41 -11.00 14.29
CA ASP A 284 -9.43 -11.05 15.38
C ASP A 284 -9.22 -12.45 15.96
N GLY A 285 -9.79 -13.50 15.36
CA GLY A 285 -9.76 -14.82 15.98
C GLY A 285 -10.53 -15.90 15.26
N ILE A 286 -10.73 -17.02 15.95
CA ILE A 286 -11.53 -18.15 15.49
C ILE A 286 -12.51 -18.62 16.57
N GLU A 287 -13.62 -19.19 16.14
CA GLU A 287 -14.44 -20.09 16.94
C GLU A 287 -14.11 -21.53 16.56
N SER A 288 -13.89 -22.39 17.57
CA SER A 288 -13.66 -23.82 17.41
C SER A 288 -14.83 -24.60 18.00
N GLN A 289 -15.41 -25.47 17.17
CA GLN A 289 -16.40 -26.46 17.55
C GLN A 289 -15.76 -27.85 17.46
N ARG A 290 -15.87 -28.64 18.53
CA ARG A 290 -15.24 -29.96 18.63
C ARG A 290 -16.20 -31.03 19.13
N GLU A 291 -15.85 -32.27 18.84
CA GLU A 291 -16.55 -33.43 19.40
C GLU A 291 -16.59 -33.40 20.93
N ASN A 292 -17.67 -33.93 21.50
CA ASN A 292 -17.85 -34.10 22.94
C ASN A 292 -17.81 -32.78 23.75
N LYS A 293 -18.02 -31.63 23.10
CA LYS A 293 -18.23 -30.35 23.76
C LYS A 293 -19.40 -29.61 23.12
N GLN A 294 -20.41 -29.28 23.94
CA GLN A 294 -21.61 -28.60 23.47
C GLN A 294 -21.40 -27.10 23.20
N LYS A 295 -20.52 -26.44 23.99
CA LYS A 295 -20.27 -25.00 23.87
C LYS A 295 -19.04 -24.71 23.02
N PRO A 296 -19.14 -23.88 21.97
CA PRO A 296 -17.97 -23.46 21.21
C PRO A 296 -17.00 -22.67 22.08
N GLU A 297 -15.73 -22.69 21.68
CA GLU A 297 -14.68 -21.89 22.28
C GLU A 297 -14.17 -20.88 21.27
N TYR A 298 -13.98 -19.64 21.71
CA TYR A 298 -13.49 -18.55 20.90
C TYR A 298 -12.07 -18.19 21.33
N PHE A 299 -11.18 -18.03 20.37
CA PHE A 299 -9.80 -17.61 20.57
C PHE A 299 -9.58 -16.30 19.82
N THR A 300 -9.49 -15.17 20.55
CA THR A 300 -9.41 -13.83 19.96
C THR A 300 -8.13 -13.08 20.34
N GLY A 301 -7.75 -12.08 19.54
CA GLY A 301 -6.47 -11.37 19.58
C GLY A 301 -5.39 -11.97 18.68
N THR A 302 -5.75 -12.84 17.73
CA THR A 302 -4.79 -13.50 16.83
C THR A 302 -4.22 -12.53 15.80
N ASP A 303 -4.99 -11.51 15.40
CA ASP A 303 -4.62 -10.46 14.45
C ASP A 303 -3.44 -9.59 14.89
N LYS A 304 -3.08 -9.64 16.17
CA LYS A 304 -1.88 -8.97 16.74
C LYS A 304 -0.58 -9.71 16.46
N HIS A 305 -0.67 -10.93 15.92
CA HIS A 305 0.47 -11.76 15.54
C HIS A 305 0.59 -11.84 14.04
N THR A 306 1.77 -12.17 13.54
CA THR A 306 2.05 -12.25 12.11
C THR A 306 2.76 -13.55 11.74
N ILE A 307 2.48 -14.06 10.54
CA ILE A 307 3.21 -15.16 9.91
C ILE A 307 4.01 -14.62 8.74
N ASN A 308 5.27 -15.06 8.66
CA ASN A 308 6.09 -14.85 7.49
C ASN A 308 5.86 -16.00 6.51
N TYR A 309 5.73 -15.69 5.23
CA TYR A 309 5.51 -16.67 4.18
C TYR A 309 6.35 -16.34 2.95
N THR A 310 6.65 -17.37 2.15
CA THR A 310 7.35 -17.22 0.88
C THR A 310 6.60 -17.97 -0.20
N ILE A 311 6.17 -17.28 -1.26
CA ILE A 311 5.45 -17.85 -2.40
C ILE A 311 6.02 -17.29 -3.69
N ASN A 312 6.26 -18.17 -4.67
CA ASN A 312 6.78 -17.78 -5.98
C ASN A 312 8.05 -16.91 -5.88
N GLY A 313 8.92 -17.21 -4.90
CA GLY A 313 10.16 -16.46 -4.64
C GLY A 313 9.98 -15.11 -3.94
N ARG A 314 8.76 -14.72 -3.56
CA ARG A 314 8.47 -13.48 -2.82
C ARG A 314 8.14 -13.80 -1.37
N SER A 315 8.82 -13.12 -0.47
CA SER A 315 8.50 -13.19 0.96
C SER A 315 7.57 -12.06 1.37
N GLY A 316 6.64 -12.36 2.26
CA GLY A 316 5.69 -11.42 2.83
C GLY A 316 5.38 -11.74 4.29
N THR A 317 4.69 -10.81 4.93
CA THR A 317 4.22 -10.95 6.31
C THR A 317 2.73 -10.64 6.32
N VAL A 318 1.96 -11.50 6.98
CA VAL A 318 0.49 -11.35 7.09
C VAL A 318 0.06 -11.47 8.54
N PRO A 319 -0.84 -10.61 9.03
CA PRO A 319 -1.50 -10.80 10.32
C PRO A 319 -2.23 -12.13 10.38
N ILE A 320 -2.26 -12.77 11.55
CA ILE A 320 -2.99 -14.02 11.76
C ILE A 320 -4.46 -13.70 12.00
N TYR A 321 -5.14 -13.27 10.95
CA TYR A 321 -6.59 -13.18 10.93
C TYR A 321 -7.22 -14.57 11.04
N GLY A 322 -8.51 -14.65 11.39
CA GLY A 322 -9.19 -15.92 11.57
C GLY A 322 -9.16 -16.83 10.35
N ASN A 323 -9.21 -16.27 9.14
CA ASN A 323 -9.11 -17.04 7.89
C ASN A 323 -7.71 -17.66 7.69
N VAL A 324 -6.64 -16.95 8.05
CA VAL A 324 -5.26 -17.46 8.03
C VAL A 324 -5.11 -18.60 9.04
N LEU A 325 -5.58 -18.41 10.28
CA LEU A 325 -5.50 -19.44 11.32
C LEU A 325 -6.35 -20.67 10.97
N LYS A 326 -7.56 -20.46 10.44
CA LYS A 326 -8.43 -21.52 9.94
C LYS A 326 -7.74 -22.33 8.84
N ALA A 327 -7.19 -21.66 7.82
CA ALA A 327 -6.47 -22.30 6.72
C ALA A 327 -5.27 -23.11 7.24
N ALA A 328 -4.48 -22.54 8.16
CA ALA A 328 -3.36 -23.24 8.79
C ALA A 328 -3.81 -24.51 9.52
N ILE A 329 -4.90 -24.45 10.29
CA ILE A 329 -5.44 -25.63 10.99
C ILE A 329 -5.96 -26.68 10.00
N GLN A 330 -6.68 -26.26 8.96
CA GLN A 330 -7.17 -27.16 7.91
C GLN A 330 -6.02 -27.88 7.19
N GLY A 331 -4.96 -27.17 6.82
CA GLY A 331 -3.79 -27.76 6.16
C GLY A 331 -2.97 -28.68 7.05
N LEU A 332 -3.02 -28.51 8.37
CA LEU A 332 -2.46 -29.48 9.31
C LEU A 332 -3.36 -30.71 9.44
N ILE A 333 -4.69 -30.53 9.47
CA ILE A 333 -5.66 -31.63 9.48
C ILE A 333 -5.55 -32.48 8.21
N SER A 334 -5.39 -31.86 7.03
CA SER A 334 -5.27 -32.58 5.76
C SER A 334 -4.04 -33.50 5.70
N LYS A 335 -2.99 -33.19 6.47
CA LYS A 335 -1.77 -34.01 6.59
C LYS A 335 -1.85 -35.11 7.66
N LEU A 336 -2.89 -35.12 8.48
CA LEU A 336 -3.09 -36.13 9.52
C LEU A 336 -3.86 -37.36 9.03
N GLN A 337 -4.43 -37.30 7.82
CA GLN A 337 -5.14 -38.39 7.14
C GLN A 337 -4.16 -39.35 6.47
#